data_AF-A0A642V6E8-F1
#
_entry.id   AF-A0A642V6E8-F1
#
_cell.length_a   1.000
_cell.length_b   1.000
_cell.length_c   1.000
_cell.angle_alpha   90.00
_cell.angle_beta   90.00
_cell.angle_gamma   90.00
#
_symmetry.space_group_name_H-M   'P 1'
#
loop_
_entity.id
_entity.type
_entity.pdbx_description
1 polymer ?
#
loop_
_entity_poly.entity_id
_entity_poly.type
_entity_poly.pdbx_seq_one_letter_code
_entity_poly.pdbx_strand_id
1 'polypeptide(L)'
;MSSSSGSTEVTEFETKTIRIGEGECTILLQNENGPCPLVALVNTLILNEVGAGEAQSSKVSLSSYTSGKDKILVKTLLELLGEVLVEKSTQYGQVEAGKFNEDVNEVLALLPKLVTGMNINVRFNGSFDDTAEMSLFRLYDVDVVHGWICDPEDPEYDLIDQVGSYDEAQSTILKDNEESGQNEEMHTKAEAVKHFMQLNATQLTTYGLQFLRDLLSEDSPAVLFRNDHFATIYKHNGTLYTLVADQGYKHEKSMVWQSLTSVNGASDAFYTSSFKAPTEDQPTNTDTAAQQTGQHDYDLARQLQIDEDAQLAAQLNQPRTQSRNTRQQQKSTSSKQPKDKKSKCTIM
;
A
#
# COMPACT_ATOMS: atom_id res chain seq x y z
N MET A 1 23.42 -19.31 23.55
CA MET A 1 21.97 -19.36 23.31
C MET A 1 21.70 -18.44 22.13
N SER A 2 21.58 -19.03 20.96
CA SER A 2 21.48 -18.32 19.68
C SER A 2 20.02 -17.98 19.44
N SER A 3 19.67 -16.69 19.48
CA SER A 3 18.37 -16.18 19.08
C SER A 3 18.33 -16.05 17.56
N SER A 4 17.68 -17.01 16.90
CA SER A 4 17.33 -16.96 15.49
C SER A 4 16.16 -16.01 15.29
N SER A 5 16.44 -14.80 14.80
CA SER A 5 15.44 -13.92 14.18
C SER A 5 15.12 -14.46 12.78
N GLY A 6 14.27 -15.48 12.72
CA GLY A 6 13.70 -15.97 11.46
C GLY A 6 12.57 -15.02 11.04
N SER A 7 12.82 -14.17 10.04
CA SER A 7 11.76 -13.54 9.26
C SER A 7 10.85 -14.65 8.74
N THR A 8 9.63 -14.71 9.27
CA THR A 8 8.66 -15.76 8.92
C THR A 8 8.18 -15.46 7.51
N GLU A 9 8.68 -16.22 6.54
CA GLU A 9 8.24 -16.10 5.15
C GLU A 9 6.74 -16.39 5.10
N VAL A 10 5.93 -15.40 4.70
CA VAL A 10 4.48 -15.59 4.57
C VAL A 10 4.24 -16.57 3.43
N THR A 11 3.71 -17.75 3.74
CA THR A 11 3.45 -18.82 2.77
C THR A 11 1.98 -18.92 2.40
N GLU A 12 1.09 -18.43 3.26
CA GLU A 12 -0.36 -18.46 3.09
C GLU A 12 -1.03 -17.19 3.65
N PHE A 13 -2.15 -16.79 3.03
CA PHE A 13 -3.07 -15.78 3.55
C PHE A 13 -4.32 -16.46 4.07
N GLU A 14 -4.85 -15.94 5.17
CA GLU A 14 -6.24 -16.22 5.54
C GLU A 14 -7.19 -15.40 4.69
N THR A 15 -8.44 -15.82 4.63
CA THR A 15 -9.45 -15.15 3.82
C THR A 15 -10.69 -14.82 4.64
N LYS A 16 -11.51 -13.93 4.07
CA LYS A 16 -12.82 -13.57 4.58
C LYS A 16 -13.79 -13.39 3.43
N THR A 17 -14.95 -14.04 3.52
CA THR A 17 -16.03 -13.83 2.56
C THR A 17 -16.85 -12.60 2.93
N ILE A 18 -17.01 -11.70 1.97
CA ILE A 18 -17.78 -10.45 2.09
C ILE A 18 -18.77 -10.32 0.93
N ARG A 19 -19.72 -9.40 1.05
CA ARG A 19 -20.74 -9.15 0.02
C ARG A 19 -20.73 -7.69 -0.42
N ILE A 20 -20.52 -7.42 -1.70
CA ILE A 20 -20.51 -6.07 -2.27
C ILE A 20 -21.56 -6.02 -3.38
N GLY A 21 -22.51 -5.10 -3.24
CA GLY A 21 -23.71 -5.08 -4.09
C GLY A 21 -24.46 -6.40 -4.02
N GLU A 22 -24.72 -7.01 -5.18
CA GLU A 22 -25.38 -8.31 -5.27
C GLU A 22 -24.40 -9.50 -5.19
N GLY A 23 -23.10 -9.24 -5.42
CA GLY A 23 -22.05 -10.24 -5.51
C GLY A 23 -21.42 -10.63 -4.17
N GLU A 24 -20.98 -11.88 -4.09
CA GLU A 24 -20.21 -12.42 -2.97
C GLU A 24 -18.78 -12.69 -3.41
N CYS A 25 -17.80 -12.28 -2.60
CA CYS A 25 -16.39 -12.47 -2.92
C CYS A 25 -15.59 -12.81 -1.67
N THR A 26 -14.43 -13.44 -1.87
CA THR A 26 -13.55 -13.84 -0.77
C THR A 26 -12.26 -13.04 -0.86
N ILE A 27 -12.08 -12.10 0.09
CA ILE A 27 -10.91 -11.24 0.16
C ILE A 27 -9.78 -11.92 0.94
N LEU A 28 -8.54 -11.51 0.65
CA LEU A 28 -7.37 -11.87 1.42
C LEU A 28 -7.26 -10.99 2.67
N LEU A 29 -6.83 -11.61 3.76
CA LEU A 29 -6.48 -10.95 5.00
C LEU A 29 -4.96 -10.89 5.17
N GLN A 30 -4.48 -9.83 5.82
CA GLN A 30 -3.09 -9.64 6.19
C GLN A 30 -2.89 -9.88 7.69
N ASN A 31 -1.73 -10.41 8.05
CA ASN A 31 -1.22 -10.41 9.42
C ASN A 31 -0.39 -9.14 9.68
N GLU A 32 -0.04 -8.85 10.93
CA GLU A 32 0.71 -7.65 11.36
C GLU A 32 2.03 -7.37 10.59
N ASN A 33 2.60 -8.37 9.90
CA ASN A 33 3.84 -8.24 9.12
C ASN A 33 3.67 -8.72 7.66
N GLY A 34 2.43 -8.76 7.19
CA GLY A 34 2.07 -9.33 5.89
C GLY A 34 2.40 -8.39 4.74
N PRO A 35 2.58 -8.93 3.52
CA PRO A 35 2.77 -8.12 2.32
C PRO A 35 1.48 -7.39 1.92
N CYS A 36 1.27 -6.23 2.53
CA CYS A 36 0.15 -5.35 2.19
C CYS A 36 0.05 -4.97 0.70
N PRO A 37 1.14 -4.80 -0.10
CA PRO A 37 0.98 -4.48 -1.52
C PRO A 37 0.31 -5.61 -2.30
N LEU A 38 0.65 -6.87 -1.98
CA LEU A 38 0.03 -8.04 -2.63
C LEU A 38 -1.45 -8.15 -2.24
N VAL A 39 -1.75 -7.99 -0.95
CA VAL A 39 -3.13 -8.08 -0.44
C VAL A 39 -4.00 -6.98 -1.05
N ALA A 40 -3.54 -5.73 -1.05
CA ALA A 40 -4.26 -4.60 -1.62
C ALA A 40 -4.50 -4.79 -3.13
N LEU A 41 -3.49 -5.24 -3.88
CA LEU A 41 -3.64 -5.52 -5.31
C LEU A 41 -4.68 -6.61 -5.58
N VAL A 42 -4.55 -7.76 -4.93
CA VAL A 42 -5.43 -8.92 -5.17
C VAL A 42 -6.86 -8.60 -4.73
N ASN A 43 -7.05 -7.95 -3.58
CA ASN A 43 -8.39 -7.55 -3.13
C ASN A 43 -9.02 -6.57 -4.11
N THR A 44 -8.27 -5.57 -4.59
CA THR A 44 -8.77 -4.61 -5.59
C THR A 44 -9.19 -5.30 -6.90
N LEU A 45 -8.40 -6.26 -7.38
CA LEU A 45 -8.74 -7.08 -8.56
C LEU A 45 -10.01 -7.91 -8.33
N ILE A 46 -10.14 -8.57 -7.17
CA ILE A 46 -11.34 -9.35 -6.82
C ILE A 46 -12.58 -8.44 -6.79
N LEU A 47 -12.46 -7.24 -6.22
CA LEU A 47 -13.57 -6.28 -6.18
C LEU A 47 -13.95 -5.77 -7.57
N ASN A 48 -12.95 -5.51 -8.43
CA ASN A 48 -13.19 -5.14 -9.83
C ASN A 48 -13.92 -6.24 -10.60
N GLU A 49 -13.49 -7.51 -10.48
CA GLU A 49 -14.16 -8.65 -11.13
C GLU A 49 -15.63 -8.77 -10.70
N VAL A 50 -15.92 -8.58 -9.41
CA VAL A 50 -17.27 -8.74 -8.86
C VAL A 50 -18.16 -7.55 -9.21
N GLY A 51 -17.60 -6.32 -9.21
CA GLY A 51 -18.32 -5.10 -9.56
C GLY A 51 -18.63 -4.97 -11.05
N ALA A 52 -17.74 -5.46 -11.93
CA ALA A 52 -17.93 -5.42 -13.38
C ALA A 52 -18.97 -6.44 -13.91
N GLY A 53 -19.35 -7.43 -13.10
CA GLY A 53 -20.24 -8.52 -13.51
C GLY A 53 -19.64 -9.38 -14.63
N GLU A 54 -20.49 -10.08 -15.42
CA GLU A 54 -20.06 -10.94 -16.53
C GLU A 54 -19.38 -10.19 -17.71
N ALA A 55 -19.28 -8.85 -17.64
CA ALA A 55 -18.77 -8.03 -18.74
C ALA A 55 -17.26 -8.16 -18.96
N GLN A 56 -16.50 -8.67 -17.98
CA GLN A 56 -15.04 -8.81 -18.07
C GLN A 56 -14.65 -10.29 -17.99
N SER A 57 -14.87 -10.99 -19.10
CA SER A 57 -14.53 -12.41 -19.25
C SER A 57 -13.02 -12.62 -19.44
N SER A 58 -12.24 -12.42 -18.38
CA SER A 58 -10.86 -12.96 -18.34
C SER A 58 -10.94 -14.47 -18.15
N LYS A 59 -10.07 -15.22 -18.82
CA LYS A 59 -9.96 -16.68 -18.68
C LYS A 59 -9.52 -17.07 -17.26
N VAL A 60 -8.75 -16.20 -16.60
CA VAL A 60 -8.33 -16.33 -15.21
C VAL A 60 -9.14 -15.37 -14.33
N SER A 61 -9.85 -15.91 -13.33
CA SER A 61 -10.61 -15.12 -12.35
C SER A 61 -10.10 -15.38 -10.94
N LEU A 62 -9.58 -14.34 -10.29
CA LEU A 62 -9.09 -14.39 -8.92
C LEU A 62 -10.24 -14.56 -7.93
N SER A 63 -11.41 -13.96 -8.20
CA SER A 63 -12.61 -14.12 -7.38
C SER A 63 -13.10 -15.56 -7.37
N SER A 64 -13.09 -16.23 -8.53
CA SER A 64 -13.45 -17.65 -8.64
C SER A 64 -12.45 -18.56 -7.92
N TYR A 65 -11.15 -18.25 -8.00
CA TYR A 65 -10.12 -19.04 -7.32
C TYR A 65 -10.16 -18.91 -5.80
N THR A 66 -10.44 -17.71 -5.27
CA THR A 66 -10.47 -17.44 -3.83
C THR A 66 -11.77 -17.89 -3.16
N SER A 67 -12.86 -17.96 -3.92
CA SER A 67 -14.19 -18.31 -3.41
C SER A 67 -14.20 -19.62 -2.60
N GLY A 68 -14.73 -19.54 -1.38
CA GLY A 68 -14.96 -20.70 -0.49
C GLY A 68 -13.70 -21.32 0.12
N LYS A 69 -12.52 -20.72 -0.05
CA LYS A 69 -11.28 -21.20 0.58
C LYS A 69 -10.97 -20.38 1.82
N ASP A 70 -10.68 -21.04 2.94
CA ASP A 70 -10.27 -20.38 4.20
C ASP A 70 -8.83 -19.83 4.18
N LYS A 71 -7.99 -20.42 3.33
CA LYS A 71 -6.58 -20.10 3.17
C LYS A 71 -6.14 -20.18 1.72
N ILE A 72 -5.21 -19.31 1.34
CA ILE A 72 -4.67 -19.21 -0.01
C ILE A 72 -3.15 -19.21 0.04
N LEU A 73 -2.50 -20.05 -0.78
CA LEU A 73 -1.04 -20.08 -0.89
C LEU A 73 -0.52 -18.89 -1.70
N VAL A 74 0.48 -18.21 -1.15
CA VAL A 74 1.15 -17.07 -1.81
C VAL A 74 1.70 -17.47 -3.17
N LYS A 75 2.35 -18.64 -3.26
CA LYS A 75 2.90 -19.15 -4.51
C LYS A 75 1.84 -19.25 -5.62
N THR A 76 0.67 -19.79 -5.31
CA THR A 76 -0.40 -19.95 -6.31
C THR A 76 -1.01 -18.60 -6.71
N LEU A 77 -1.09 -17.63 -5.78
CA LEU A 77 -1.49 -16.27 -6.14
C LEU A 77 -0.52 -15.63 -7.13
N LEU A 78 0.79 -15.74 -6.89
CA LEU A 78 1.80 -15.21 -7.80
C LEU A 78 1.75 -15.88 -9.17
N GLU A 79 1.50 -17.20 -9.23
CA GLU A 79 1.30 -17.94 -10.48
C GLU A 79 0.07 -17.42 -11.25
N LEU A 80 -1.08 -17.25 -10.57
CA LEU A 80 -2.30 -16.71 -11.19
C LEU A 80 -2.14 -15.27 -11.68
N LEU A 81 -1.48 -14.42 -10.89
CA LEU A 81 -1.15 -13.05 -11.27
C LEU A 81 -0.27 -13.04 -12.53
N GLY A 82 0.72 -13.93 -12.62
CA GLY A 82 1.52 -14.12 -13.82
C GLY A 82 0.69 -14.55 -15.04
N GLU A 83 -0.27 -15.47 -14.86
CA GLU A 83 -1.18 -15.89 -15.94
C GLU A 83 -2.07 -14.74 -16.43
N VAL A 84 -2.58 -13.89 -15.53
CA VAL A 84 -3.36 -12.68 -15.88
C VAL A 84 -2.54 -11.73 -16.76
N LEU A 85 -1.26 -11.49 -16.43
CA LEU A 85 -0.39 -10.62 -17.23
C LEU A 85 -0.14 -11.18 -18.63
N VAL A 86 0.11 -12.49 -18.73
CA VAL A 86 0.30 -13.16 -20.02
C VAL A 86 -0.99 -13.13 -20.85
N GLU A 87 -2.15 -13.29 -20.23
CA GLU A 87 -3.43 -13.14 -20.92
C GLU A 87 -3.58 -11.74 -21.51
N LYS A 88 -3.34 -10.69 -20.71
CA LYS A 88 -3.40 -9.30 -21.18
C LYS A 88 -2.40 -9.04 -22.32
N SER A 89 -1.18 -9.56 -22.24
CA SER A 89 -0.19 -9.37 -23.31
C SER A 89 -0.59 -10.00 -24.64
N THR A 90 -1.39 -11.07 -24.61
CA THR A 90 -1.96 -11.65 -25.82
C THR A 90 -3.14 -10.87 -26.40
N GLN A 91 -3.83 -10.05 -25.60
CA GLN A 91 -4.95 -9.22 -26.03
C GLN A 91 -4.50 -7.89 -26.66
N TYR A 92 -3.38 -7.31 -26.20
CA TYR A 92 -2.78 -6.12 -26.81
C TYR A 92 -2.11 -6.45 -28.16
N GLY A 93 -2.69 -5.98 -29.27
CA GLY A 93 -2.27 -6.30 -30.64
C GLY A 93 -0.87 -5.81 -31.05
N GLN A 94 -0.41 -6.26 -32.22
CA GLN A 94 0.99 -6.24 -32.71
C GLN A 94 1.71 -4.87 -32.80
N VAL A 95 1.03 -3.72 -32.67
CA VAL A 95 1.63 -2.40 -32.94
C VAL A 95 2.24 -1.76 -31.67
N GLU A 96 1.69 -2.02 -30.48
CA GLU A 96 2.25 -1.58 -29.18
C GLU A 96 2.84 -2.74 -28.36
N ALA A 97 2.75 -3.97 -28.89
CA ALA A 97 3.19 -5.19 -28.23
C ALA A 97 4.69 -5.20 -27.86
N GLY A 98 5.55 -4.44 -28.53
CA GLY A 98 6.99 -4.40 -28.22
C GLY A 98 7.25 -3.85 -26.82
N LYS A 99 6.79 -2.62 -26.56
CA LYS A 99 6.96 -1.95 -25.27
C LYS A 99 6.14 -2.63 -24.17
N PHE A 100 4.89 -3.00 -24.48
CA PHE A 100 4.02 -3.71 -23.52
C PHE A 100 4.62 -5.06 -23.08
N ASN A 101 5.20 -5.84 -23.98
CA ASN A 101 5.83 -7.12 -23.61
C ASN A 101 7.14 -6.95 -22.83
N GLU A 102 7.91 -5.89 -23.08
CA GLU A 102 9.07 -5.54 -22.25
C GLU A 102 8.62 -5.22 -20.83
N ASP A 103 7.58 -4.38 -20.69
CA ASP A 103 6.99 -4.02 -19.39
C ASP A 103 6.44 -5.26 -18.66
N VAL A 104 5.80 -6.20 -19.38
CA VAL A 104 5.30 -7.47 -18.79
C VAL A 104 6.43 -8.32 -18.22
N ASN A 105 7.54 -8.49 -18.95
CA ASN A 105 8.67 -9.29 -18.46
C ASN A 105 9.31 -8.67 -17.21
N GLU A 106 9.42 -7.34 -17.18
CA GLU A 106 9.92 -6.63 -16.01
C GLU A 106 8.97 -6.82 -14.81
N VAL A 107 7.66 -6.65 -15.01
CA VAL A 107 6.67 -6.84 -13.95
C VAL A 107 6.61 -8.29 -13.43
N LEU A 108 6.74 -9.30 -14.31
CA LEU A 108 6.85 -10.70 -13.88
C LEU A 108 8.05 -10.93 -12.95
N ALA A 109 9.17 -10.25 -13.17
CA ALA A 109 10.33 -10.30 -12.27
C ALA A 109 10.11 -9.54 -10.95
N LEU A 110 9.14 -8.61 -10.91
CA LEU A 110 8.78 -7.84 -9.71
C LEU A 110 7.72 -8.51 -8.83
N LEU A 111 6.91 -9.46 -9.35
CA LEU A 111 5.86 -10.12 -8.57
C LEU A 111 6.34 -10.67 -7.22
N PRO A 112 7.51 -11.33 -7.10
CA PRO A 112 8.00 -11.79 -5.80
C PRO A 112 8.29 -10.66 -4.80
N LYS A 113 8.60 -9.44 -5.28
CA LYS A 113 8.82 -8.27 -4.41
C LYS A 113 7.54 -7.80 -3.73
N LEU A 114 6.36 -8.08 -4.29
CA LEU A 114 5.08 -7.78 -3.63
C LEU A 114 5.00 -8.46 -2.25
N VAL A 115 5.69 -9.59 -2.06
CA VAL A 115 5.73 -10.35 -0.81
C VAL A 115 6.73 -9.79 0.20
N THR A 116 7.84 -9.20 -0.26
CA THR A 116 8.94 -8.75 0.61
C THR A 116 8.94 -7.26 0.88
N GLY A 117 8.18 -6.49 0.09
CA GLY A 117 8.05 -5.04 0.23
C GLY A 117 8.24 -4.34 -1.12
N MET A 118 7.40 -3.34 -1.35
CA MET A 118 7.46 -2.50 -2.54
C MET A 118 8.00 -1.12 -2.17
N ASN A 119 8.95 -0.61 -2.94
CA ASN A 119 9.47 0.74 -2.74
C ASN A 119 8.75 1.69 -3.71
N ILE A 120 7.92 2.56 -3.17
CA ILE A 120 7.29 3.64 -3.92
C ILE A 120 7.71 4.99 -3.33
N ASN A 121 7.88 5.98 -4.20
CA ASN A 121 8.19 7.34 -3.78
C ASN A 121 7.02 8.25 -4.19
N VAL A 122 6.35 8.81 -3.20
CA VAL A 122 5.23 9.74 -3.39
C VAL A 122 5.74 11.12 -3.74
N ARG A 123 4.95 11.86 -4.52
CA ARG A 123 5.16 13.27 -4.81
C ARG A 123 4.05 14.10 -4.15
N PHE A 124 4.40 15.23 -3.56
CA PHE A 124 3.47 16.05 -2.78
C PHE A 124 2.41 16.78 -3.63
N ASN A 125 2.34 16.50 -4.92
CA ASN A 125 1.29 16.95 -5.84
C ASN A 125 0.24 15.85 -6.14
N GLY A 126 0.31 14.70 -5.47
CA GLY A 126 -0.64 13.58 -5.65
C GLY A 126 -0.21 12.51 -6.66
N SER A 127 1.00 12.63 -7.23
CA SER A 127 1.57 11.63 -8.15
C SER A 127 2.65 10.79 -7.49
N PHE A 128 3.13 9.76 -8.19
CA PHE A 128 4.27 8.95 -7.78
C PHE A 128 5.42 9.13 -8.77
N ASP A 129 6.65 8.86 -8.34
CA ASP A 129 7.75 8.69 -9.29
C ASP A 129 7.50 7.48 -10.20
N ASP A 130 7.83 7.60 -11.48
CA ASP A 130 7.65 6.54 -12.47
C ASP A 130 8.72 5.46 -12.27
N THR A 131 8.38 4.47 -11.42
CA THR A 131 9.22 3.31 -11.14
C THR A 131 8.65 2.04 -11.78
N ALA A 132 9.47 1.00 -11.87
CA ALA A 132 9.03 -0.30 -12.38
C ALA A 132 7.94 -0.91 -11.48
N GLU A 133 7.97 -0.63 -10.18
CA GLU A 133 6.92 -0.98 -9.23
C GLU A 133 5.57 -0.32 -9.58
N MET A 134 5.55 0.91 -10.10
CA MET A 134 4.32 1.56 -10.57
C MET A 134 3.80 0.95 -11.88
N SER A 135 4.68 0.46 -12.76
CA SER A 135 4.28 -0.30 -13.95
C SER A 135 3.46 -1.54 -13.60
N LEU A 136 3.69 -2.15 -12.45
CA LEU A 136 2.93 -3.31 -11.98
C LEU A 136 1.43 -3.00 -11.93
N PHE A 137 1.04 -1.94 -11.22
CA PHE A 137 -0.36 -1.56 -11.09
C PHE A 137 -0.99 -1.14 -12.42
N ARG A 138 -0.24 -0.43 -13.26
CA ARG A 138 -0.68 -0.08 -14.62
C ARG A 138 -1.01 -1.30 -15.46
N LEU A 139 -0.16 -2.34 -15.47
CA LEU A 139 -0.43 -3.56 -16.25
C LEU A 139 -1.64 -4.35 -15.70
N TYR A 140 -1.92 -4.25 -14.41
CA TYR A 140 -3.13 -4.82 -13.82
C TYR A 140 -4.38 -3.96 -14.03
N ASP A 141 -4.28 -2.80 -14.68
CA ASP A 141 -5.36 -1.80 -14.78
C ASP A 141 -5.92 -1.44 -13.39
N VAL A 142 -5.03 -1.28 -12.41
CA VAL A 142 -5.37 -0.90 -11.03
C VAL A 142 -4.79 0.48 -10.75
N ASP A 143 -5.66 1.41 -10.36
CA ASP A 143 -5.23 2.74 -9.94
C ASP A 143 -4.57 2.68 -8.55
N VAL A 144 -3.48 3.41 -8.38
CA VAL A 144 -2.83 3.65 -7.09
C VAL A 144 -2.89 5.14 -6.79
N VAL A 145 -3.32 5.48 -5.58
CA VAL A 145 -3.55 6.85 -5.15
C VAL A 145 -2.96 7.08 -3.77
N HIS A 146 -2.65 8.32 -3.44
CA HIS A 146 -2.27 8.75 -2.09
C HIS A 146 -2.82 10.15 -1.81
N GLY A 147 -2.98 10.49 -0.53
CA GLY A 147 -3.51 11.79 -0.10
C GLY A 147 -2.48 12.70 0.58
N TRP A 148 -1.19 12.37 0.46
CA TRP A 148 -0.09 13.19 1.00
C TRP A 148 0.25 14.34 0.05
N ILE A 149 -0.66 15.32 -0.02
CA ILE A 149 -0.63 16.40 -1.01
C ILE A 149 -0.52 17.74 -0.29
N CYS A 150 0.39 18.61 -0.74
CA CYS A 150 0.48 19.97 -0.22
C CYS A 150 -0.68 20.81 -0.77
N ASP A 151 -1.33 21.58 0.10
CA ASP A 151 -2.43 22.46 -0.29
C ASP A 151 -1.88 23.64 -1.12
N PRO A 152 -2.41 23.91 -2.33
CA PRO A 152 -2.02 25.08 -3.12
C PRO A 152 -2.23 26.43 -2.42
N GLU A 153 -3.08 26.49 -1.39
CA GLU A 153 -3.27 27.69 -0.56
C GLU A 153 -2.25 27.83 0.58
N ASP A 154 -1.40 26.81 0.82
CA ASP A 154 -0.37 26.83 1.85
C ASP A 154 0.77 27.80 1.48
N PRO A 155 1.22 28.69 2.39
CA PRO A 155 2.37 29.57 2.14
C PRO A 155 3.66 28.85 1.76
N GLU A 156 3.82 27.58 2.17
CA GLU A 156 5.00 26.76 1.89
C GLU A 156 4.87 25.96 0.58
N TYR A 157 3.73 26.05 -0.13
CA TYR A 157 3.44 25.26 -1.32
C TYR A 157 4.56 25.31 -2.37
N ASP A 158 5.01 26.51 -2.75
CA ASP A 158 6.06 26.66 -3.77
C ASP A 158 7.36 25.97 -3.39
N LEU A 159 7.72 25.95 -2.10
CA LEU A 159 8.91 25.26 -1.61
C LEU A 159 8.74 23.75 -1.64
N ILE A 160 7.56 23.25 -1.22
CA ILE A 160 7.24 21.83 -1.20
C ILE A 160 7.11 21.26 -2.63
N ASP A 161 6.48 21.99 -3.54
CA ASP A 161 6.37 21.61 -4.96
C ASP A 161 7.74 21.54 -5.64
N GLN A 162 8.64 22.49 -5.32
CA GLN A 162 10.03 22.45 -5.79
C GLN A 162 10.85 21.28 -5.20
N VAL A 163 10.46 20.74 -4.05
CA VAL A 163 11.07 19.51 -3.52
C VAL A 163 10.46 18.29 -4.20
N GLY A 164 9.17 18.35 -4.54
CA GLY A 164 8.52 17.37 -5.40
C GLY A 164 8.19 16.06 -4.70
N SER A 165 9.17 15.33 -4.15
CA SER A 165 9.01 13.97 -3.65
C SER A 165 9.50 13.74 -2.22
N TYR A 166 9.05 12.65 -1.60
CA TYR A 166 9.47 12.27 -0.25
C TYR A 166 10.98 12.00 -0.16
N ASP A 167 11.58 11.29 -1.12
CA ASP A 167 13.02 11.05 -1.14
C ASP A 167 13.84 12.33 -1.31
N GLU A 168 13.35 13.27 -2.13
CA GLU A 168 13.96 14.59 -2.29
C GLU A 168 13.83 15.44 -1.02
N ALA A 169 12.69 15.36 -0.31
CA ALA A 169 12.48 15.98 0.99
C ALA A 169 13.47 15.47 2.04
N GLN A 170 13.60 14.15 2.18
CA GLN A 170 14.58 13.53 3.08
C GLN A 170 16.01 13.95 2.73
N SER A 171 16.35 13.94 1.43
CA SER A 171 17.66 14.38 0.95
C SER A 171 17.94 15.84 1.27
N THR A 172 16.93 16.71 1.19
CA THR A 172 17.03 18.14 1.50
C THR A 172 17.29 18.35 2.98
N ILE A 173 16.54 17.65 3.85
CA ILE A 173 16.72 17.69 5.30
C ILE A 173 18.12 17.22 5.72
N LEU A 174 18.60 16.12 5.12
CA LEU A 174 19.91 15.56 5.47
C LEU A 174 21.05 16.50 5.11
N LYS A 175 21.02 17.07 3.91
CA LYS A 175 22.06 18.00 3.45
C LYS A 175 22.07 19.30 4.28
N ASP A 176 20.91 19.84 4.65
CA ASP A 176 20.81 21.01 5.55
C ASP A 176 21.49 20.74 6.91
N ASN A 177 21.26 19.55 7.48
CA ASN A 177 21.89 19.14 8.73
C ASN A 177 23.42 18.95 8.58
N GLU A 178 23.90 18.47 7.43
CA GLU A 178 25.34 18.30 7.15
C GLU A 178 26.05 19.64 6.93
N GLU A 179 25.40 20.58 6.25
CA GLU A 179 25.97 21.90 5.90
C GLU A 179 25.74 22.95 7.00
N SER A 180 25.07 22.60 8.10
CA SER A 180 24.79 23.48 9.26
C SER A 180 24.15 24.83 8.86
N GLY A 181 23.24 24.82 7.88
CA GLY A 181 22.54 26.03 7.45
C GLY A 181 23.40 27.09 6.77
N GLN A 182 24.56 26.72 6.19
CA GLN A 182 25.42 27.67 5.47
C GLN A 182 24.76 28.28 4.23
N ASN A 183 23.77 27.59 3.65
CA ASN A 183 22.99 28.05 2.52
C ASN A 183 21.57 28.43 3.00
N GLU A 184 21.29 29.74 3.10
CA GLU A 184 20.00 30.26 3.62
C GLU A 184 18.78 29.77 2.83
N GLU A 185 18.88 29.69 1.50
CA GLU A 185 17.79 29.22 0.63
C GLU A 185 17.48 27.74 0.90
N MET A 186 18.52 26.94 1.01
CA MET A 186 18.41 25.53 1.32
C MET A 186 17.88 25.27 2.73
N HIS A 187 18.33 26.07 3.70
CA HIS A 187 17.86 26.01 5.07
C HIS A 187 16.36 26.30 5.15
N THR A 188 15.92 27.38 4.49
CA THR A 188 14.49 27.75 4.40
C THR A 188 13.66 26.62 3.79
N LYS A 189 14.16 26.00 2.71
CA LYS A 189 13.48 24.86 2.08
C LYS A 189 13.41 23.65 3.02
N ALA A 190 14.50 23.34 3.72
CA ALA A 190 14.54 22.22 4.66
C ALA A 190 13.62 22.44 5.87
N GLU A 191 13.51 23.67 6.38
CA GLU A 191 12.57 24.02 7.45
C GLU A 191 11.11 23.86 7.02
N ALA A 192 10.73 24.36 5.84
CA ALA A 192 9.39 24.18 5.29
C ALA A 192 9.04 22.69 5.12
N VAL A 193 9.96 21.88 4.59
CA VAL A 193 9.75 20.43 4.48
C VAL A 193 9.62 19.77 5.85
N LYS A 194 10.48 20.10 6.81
CA LYS A 194 10.41 19.57 8.19
C LYS A 194 9.04 19.89 8.80
N HIS A 195 8.58 21.13 8.64
CA HIS A 195 7.29 21.58 9.14
C HIS A 195 6.12 20.82 8.48
N PHE A 196 6.07 20.77 7.14
CA PHE A 196 5.06 20.03 6.39
C PHE A 196 5.00 18.55 6.79
N MET A 197 6.15 17.88 6.94
CA MET A 197 6.21 16.46 7.31
C MET A 197 5.75 16.21 8.75
N GLN A 198 6.09 17.10 9.68
CA GLN A 198 5.66 16.99 11.08
C GLN A 198 4.15 17.18 11.23
N LEU A 199 3.58 18.15 10.50
CA LEU A 199 2.14 18.40 10.51
C LEU A 199 1.34 17.24 9.88
N ASN A 200 1.89 16.64 8.83
CA ASN A 200 1.22 15.61 8.02
C ASN A 200 1.88 14.23 8.17
N ALA A 201 2.27 13.89 9.40
CA ALA A 201 3.00 12.65 9.70
C ALA A 201 2.19 11.37 9.40
N THR A 202 0.86 11.47 9.27
CA THR A 202 -0.05 10.37 8.89
C THR A 202 -0.15 10.17 7.36
N GLN A 203 0.73 10.79 6.59
CA GLN A 203 0.82 10.71 5.11
C GLN A 203 -0.52 10.98 4.40
N LEU A 204 -1.37 11.80 5.01
CA LEU A 204 -2.66 12.20 4.49
C LEU A 204 -2.89 13.65 4.94
N THR A 205 -3.37 14.49 4.04
CA THR A 205 -3.68 15.90 4.32
C THR A 205 -5.18 16.14 4.14
N THR A 206 -5.70 17.23 4.70
CA THR A 206 -7.11 17.60 4.50
C THR A 206 -7.40 17.88 3.02
N TYR A 207 -6.50 18.60 2.35
CA TYR A 207 -6.59 18.86 0.91
C TYR A 207 -6.54 17.56 0.11
N GLY A 208 -5.57 16.68 0.41
CA GLY A 208 -5.42 15.40 -0.26
C GLY A 208 -6.62 14.47 -0.06
N LEU A 209 -7.28 14.51 1.09
CA LEU A 209 -8.52 13.74 1.31
C LEU A 209 -9.65 14.24 0.40
N GLN A 210 -9.78 15.57 0.23
CA GLN A 210 -10.75 16.14 -0.70
C GLN A 210 -10.39 15.80 -2.16
N PHE A 211 -9.12 15.91 -2.51
CA PHE A 211 -8.61 15.51 -3.82
C PHE A 211 -8.93 14.06 -4.16
N LEU A 212 -8.74 13.12 -3.22
CA LEU A 212 -9.10 11.71 -3.41
C LEU A 212 -10.60 11.50 -3.64
N ARG A 213 -11.46 12.29 -2.97
CA ARG A 213 -12.91 12.24 -3.20
C ARG A 213 -13.27 12.69 -4.61
N ASP A 214 -12.57 13.68 -5.14
CA ASP A 214 -12.85 14.22 -6.47
C ASP A 214 -12.23 13.36 -7.58
N LEU A 215 -11.08 12.73 -7.31
CA LEU A 215 -10.37 11.86 -8.24
C LEU A 215 -11.06 10.49 -8.44
N LEU A 216 -11.50 9.84 -7.36
CA LEU A 216 -12.07 8.50 -7.44
C LEU A 216 -13.50 8.52 -8.01
N SER A 217 -13.76 7.59 -8.92
CA SER A 217 -15.12 7.34 -9.43
C SER A 217 -15.96 6.60 -8.39
N GLU A 218 -17.27 6.85 -8.40
CA GLU A 218 -18.20 6.09 -7.54
C GLU A 218 -18.15 4.60 -7.87
N ASP A 219 -18.26 3.78 -6.84
CA ASP A 219 -18.31 2.33 -6.89
C ASP A 219 -17.10 1.65 -7.54
N SER A 220 -15.96 2.35 -7.63
CA SER A 220 -14.72 1.86 -8.21
C SER A 220 -13.64 1.66 -7.13
N PRO A 221 -13.04 0.46 -7.01
CA PRO A 221 -11.95 0.20 -6.09
C PRO A 221 -10.59 0.62 -6.68
N ALA A 222 -9.73 1.13 -5.82
CA ALA A 222 -8.34 1.47 -6.12
C ALA A 222 -7.42 1.04 -4.96
N VAL A 223 -6.12 1.22 -5.10
CA VAL A 223 -5.15 1.01 -4.03
C VAL A 223 -4.73 2.36 -3.43
N LEU A 224 -4.91 2.52 -2.13
CA LEU A 224 -4.44 3.66 -1.35
C LEU A 224 -3.08 3.35 -0.73
N PHE A 225 -2.14 4.27 -0.87
CA PHE A 225 -0.91 4.30 -0.07
C PHE A 225 -1.02 5.36 1.04
N ARG A 226 -0.85 4.93 2.29
CA ARG A 226 -0.85 5.78 3.50
C ARG A 226 -0.08 5.09 4.61
N ASN A 227 0.69 5.83 5.40
CA ASN A 227 1.48 5.33 6.53
C ASN A 227 2.40 4.14 6.19
N ASP A 228 3.09 4.21 5.04
CA ASP A 228 3.92 3.12 4.51
C ASP A 228 3.15 1.80 4.28
N HIS A 229 1.82 1.88 4.17
CA HIS A 229 0.91 0.76 4.03
C HIS A 229 0.05 0.89 2.77
N PHE A 230 -0.30 -0.25 2.18
CA PHE A 230 -1.21 -0.32 1.05
C PHE A 230 -2.55 -0.90 1.50
N ALA A 231 -3.64 -0.22 1.17
CA ALA A 231 -5.00 -0.68 1.44
C ALA A 231 -5.86 -0.56 0.18
N THR A 232 -6.90 -1.38 0.07
CA THR A 232 -7.92 -1.17 -0.97
C THR A 232 -8.85 -0.04 -0.54
N ILE A 233 -8.97 1.01 -1.35
CA ILE A 233 -9.90 2.13 -1.16
C ILE A 233 -11.09 1.99 -2.11
N TYR A 234 -12.26 2.43 -1.66
CA TYR A 234 -13.51 2.38 -2.39
C TYR A 234 -14.33 3.64 -2.13
N LYS A 235 -14.96 4.20 -3.16
CA LYS A 235 -15.85 5.36 -3.03
C LYS A 235 -17.29 4.91 -3.18
N HIS A 236 -18.15 5.25 -2.22
CA HIS A 236 -19.57 4.97 -2.28
C HIS A 236 -20.38 6.14 -1.71
N ASN A 237 -21.33 6.64 -2.50
CA ASN A 237 -22.19 7.78 -2.15
C ASN A 237 -21.38 9.01 -1.68
N GLY A 238 -20.29 9.34 -2.39
CA GLY A 238 -19.43 10.48 -2.09
C GLY A 238 -18.52 10.30 -0.87
N THR A 239 -18.58 9.15 -0.19
CA THR A 239 -17.74 8.84 0.97
C THR A 239 -16.66 7.83 0.60
N LEU A 240 -15.44 8.05 1.09
CA LEU A 240 -14.32 7.12 0.91
C LEU A 240 -14.31 6.07 2.01
N TYR A 241 -13.98 4.84 1.65
CA TYR A 241 -13.86 3.71 2.55
C TYR A 241 -12.57 2.94 2.25
N THR A 242 -11.91 2.44 3.28
CA THR A 242 -10.82 1.46 3.18
C THR A 242 -11.33 0.08 3.56
N LEU A 243 -10.84 -0.95 2.86
CA LEU A 243 -11.20 -2.34 3.13
C LEU A 243 -10.50 -2.82 4.40
N VAL A 244 -11.26 -3.39 5.34
CA VAL A 244 -10.73 -3.99 6.56
C VAL A 244 -10.18 -5.38 6.23
N ALA A 245 -8.88 -5.44 5.94
CA ALA A 245 -8.17 -6.67 5.58
C ALA A 245 -7.35 -7.25 6.75
N ASP A 246 -7.41 -6.69 7.94
CA ASP A 246 -6.67 -7.24 9.09
C ASP A 246 -7.26 -8.58 9.57
N GLN A 247 -6.38 -9.54 9.83
CA GLN A 247 -6.73 -10.91 10.22
C GLN A 247 -7.52 -10.97 11.55
N GLY A 248 -7.35 -10.01 12.45
CA GLY A 248 -8.11 -9.88 13.70
C GLY A 248 -9.62 -9.78 13.47
N TYR A 249 -10.05 -9.24 12.33
CA TYR A 249 -11.47 -9.10 11.98
C TYR A 249 -12.02 -10.26 11.15
N LYS A 250 -11.29 -11.38 11.03
CA LYS A 250 -11.73 -12.53 10.21
C LYS A 250 -13.13 -13.00 10.54
N HIS A 251 -13.48 -13.08 11.82
CA HIS A 251 -14.77 -13.60 12.28
C HIS A 251 -15.87 -12.52 12.35
N GLU A 252 -15.50 -11.24 12.25
CA GLU A 252 -16.42 -10.10 12.35
C GLU A 252 -17.08 -9.76 11.01
N LYS A 253 -18.21 -10.41 10.71
CA LYS A 253 -18.94 -10.22 9.45
C LYS A 253 -19.50 -8.80 9.25
N SER A 254 -19.69 -8.06 10.34
CA SER A 254 -20.23 -6.69 10.33
C SER A 254 -19.16 -5.63 10.04
N MET A 255 -17.87 -5.97 10.10
CA MET A 255 -16.76 -5.06 9.87
C MET A 255 -16.09 -5.40 8.54
N VAL A 256 -16.48 -4.70 7.48
CA VAL A 256 -15.92 -4.90 6.13
C VAL A 256 -15.21 -3.64 5.66
N TRP A 257 -15.80 -2.48 5.91
CA TRP A 257 -15.31 -1.20 5.48
C TRP A 257 -14.98 -0.33 6.67
N GLN A 258 -14.01 0.54 6.51
CA GLN A 258 -13.74 1.64 7.42
C GLN A 258 -13.89 2.94 6.64
N SER A 259 -14.66 3.90 7.14
CA SER A 259 -14.76 5.20 6.48
C SER A 259 -13.46 5.98 6.60
N LEU A 260 -13.00 6.61 5.52
CA LEU A 260 -11.86 7.52 5.51
C LEU A 260 -12.39 8.96 5.45
N THR A 261 -12.69 9.52 6.62
CA THR A 261 -13.32 10.85 6.75
C THR A 261 -12.42 11.89 7.37
N SER A 262 -11.43 11.44 8.14
CA SER A 262 -10.49 12.29 8.85
C SER A 262 -9.04 11.87 8.61
N VAL A 263 -8.13 12.83 8.71
CA VAL A 263 -6.69 12.61 8.53
C VAL A 263 -6.09 11.73 9.64
N ASN A 264 -6.63 11.83 10.85
CA ASN A 264 -6.14 11.19 12.06
C ASN A 264 -7.02 10.02 12.54
N GLY A 265 -8.00 9.60 11.74
CA GLY A 265 -8.93 8.52 12.10
C GLY A 265 -9.96 8.87 13.19
N ALA A 266 -9.97 10.11 13.72
CA ALA A 266 -10.81 10.46 14.85
C ALA A 266 -12.31 10.36 14.58
N SER A 267 -12.75 10.58 13.34
CA SER A 267 -14.16 10.43 12.94
C SER A 267 -14.43 9.16 12.14
N ASP A 268 -13.44 8.28 11.99
CA ASP A 268 -13.57 7.09 11.19
C ASP A 268 -14.33 6.01 11.96
N ALA A 269 -15.22 5.31 11.27
CA ALA A 269 -16.08 4.27 11.82
C ALA A 269 -16.04 3.02 10.94
N PHE A 270 -16.33 1.86 11.54
CA PHE A 270 -16.50 0.63 10.78
C PHE A 270 -17.91 0.55 10.19
N TYR A 271 -18.01 -0.12 9.04
CA TYR A 271 -19.22 -0.28 8.26
C TYR A 271 -19.34 -1.73 7.78
N THR A 272 -20.59 -2.17 7.70
CA THR A 272 -20.97 -3.46 7.12
C THR A 272 -20.77 -3.45 5.61
N SER A 273 -20.90 -4.62 5.00
CA SER A 273 -20.74 -4.81 3.56
C SER A 273 -21.73 -3.99 2.70
N SER A 274 -22.86 -3.56 3.28
CA SER A 274 -23.84 -2.66 2.65
C SER A 274 -23.64 -1.17 3.01
N PHE A 275 -22.45 -0.78 3.46
CA PHE A 275 -22.12 0.60 3.88
C PHE A 275 -23.04 1.17 4.96
N LYS A 276 -23.58 0.30 5.81
CA LYS A 276 -24.34 0.71 7.00
C LYS A 276 -23.45 0.62 8.22
N ALA A 277 -23.46 1.67 9.04
CA ALA A 277 -22.86 1.61 10.36
C ALA A 277 -23.44 0.40 11.12
N PRO A 278 -22.61 -0.38 11.84
CA PRO A 278 -23.09 -1.36 12.80
C PRO A 278 -24.06 -0.63 13.73
N THR A 279 -25.35 -0.93 13.60
CA THR A 279 -26.37 -0.28 14.40
C THR A 279 -26.26 -0.83 15.82
N GLU A 280 -26.22 0.05 16.82
CA GLU A 280 -26.51 -0.31 18.22
C GLU A 280 -27.93 -0.89 18.38
N ASP A 281 -28.79 -0.75 17.36
CA ASP A 281 -30.20 -1.17 17.36
C ASP A 281 -30.50 -2.30 16.36
N GLN A 282 -30.30 -3.54 16.81
CA GLN A 282 -31.14 -4.68 16.43
C GLN A 282 -31.71 -5.27 17.74
N PRO A 283 -33.02 -5.13 18.04
CA PRO A 283 -33.63 -5.83 19.14
C PRO A 283 -33.90 -7.28 18.73
N THR A 284 -32.87 -8.12 18.72
CA THR A 284 -33.09 -9.56 18.81
C THR A 284 -33.17 -9.92 20.27
N ASN A 285 -34.39 -10.17 20.76
CA ASN A 285 -34.64 -10.83 22.03
C ASN A 285 -33.81 -12.13 22.11
N THR A 286 -32.65 -12.07 22.77
CA THR A 286 -32.09 -13.05 23.73
C THR A 286 -30.64 -12.65 24.07
N ASP A 287 -30.37 -12.54 25.37
CA ASP A 287 -29.05 -12.46 26.03
C ASP A 287 -28.28 -11.14 25.99
N THR A 288 -28.58 -10.31 27.00
CA THR A 288 -27.94 -9.05 27.44
C THR A 288 -26.43 -9.10 27.73
N ALA A 289 -25.75 -10.23 27.54
CA ALA A 289 -24.30 -10.37 27.75
C ALA A 289 -23.47 -10.15 26.47
N ALA A 290 -24.05 -10.34 25.27
CA ALA A 290 -23.32 -10.26 23.99
C ALA A 290 -23.27 -8.85 23.38
N GLN A 291 -24.16 -7.94 23.79
CA GLN A 291 -24.18 -6.55 23.31
C GLN A 291 -23.05 -5.70 23.92
N GLN A 292 -22.64 -6.00 25.15
CA GLN A 292 -21.54 -5.29 25.81
C GLN A 292 -20.17 -5.66 25.25
N THR A 293 -19.98 -6.90 24.80
CA THR A 293 -18.73 -7.34 24.17
C THR A 293 -18.53 -6.69 22.80
N GLY A 294 -19.56 -6.64 21.94
CA GLY A 294 -19.42 -6.05 20.60
C GLY A 294 -19.13 -4.54 20.58
N GLN A 295 -19.74 -3.77 21.50
CA GLN A 295 -19.40 -2.35 21.68
C GLN A 295 -17.99 -2.18 22.24
N HIS A 296 -17.60 -3.01 23.21
CA HIS A 296 -16.24 -2.95 23.77
C HIS A 296 -15.17 -3.29 22.73
N ASP A 297 -15.43 -4.29 21.88
CA ASP A 297 -14.55 -4.69 20.79
C ASP A 297 -14.43 -3.59 19.71
N TYR A 298 -15.53 -2.91 19.39
CA TYR A 298 -15.53 -1.75 18.47
C TYR A 298 -14.72 -0.57 19.02
N ASP A 299 -14.92 -0.21 20.29
CA ASP A 299 -14.18 0.88 20.93
C ASP A 299 -12.69 0.55 21.07
N LEU A 300 -12.37 -0.72 21.39
CA LEU A 300 -11.01 -1.21 21.47
C LEU A 300 -10.32 -1.16 20.10
N ALA A 301 -11.00 -1.63 19.05
CA ALA A 301 -10.53 -1.56 17.66
C ALA A 301 -10.17 -0.13 17.23
N ARG A 302 -11.07 0.82 17.51
CA ARG A 302 -10.84 2.24 17.22
C ARG A 302 -9.65 2.81 17.99
N GLN A 303 -9.49 2.44 19.27
CA GLN A 303 -8.38 2.90 20.09
C GLN A 303 -7.04 2.36 19.61
N LEU A 304 -6.95 1.05 19.31
CA LEU A 304 -5.73 0.41 18.81
C LEU A 304 -5.24 1.07 17.52
N GLN A 305 -6.17 1.43 16.63
CA GLN A 305 -5.81 2.09 15.39
C GLN A 305 -5.26 3.51 15.60
N ILE A 306 -5.88 4.31 16.47
CA ILE A 306 -5.36 5.65 16.80
C ILE A 306 -3.95 5.53 17.35
N ASP A 307 -3.72 4.53 18.20
CA ASP A 307 -2.41 4.28 18.79
C ASP A 307 -1.38 3.79 17.76
N GLU A 308 -1.76 2.93 16.80
CA GLU A 308 -0.89 2.48 15.70
C GLU A 308 -0.53 3.62 14.75
N ASP A 309 -1.51 4.41 14.30
CA ASP A 309 -1.30 5.58 13.44
C ASP A 309 -0.38 6.61 14.14
N ALA A 310 -0.58 6.82 15.46
CA ALA A 310 0.26 7.71 16.25
C ALA A 310 1.69 7.18 16.40
N GLN A 311 1.87 5.86 16.57
CA GLN A 311 3.19 5.24 16.67
C GLN A 311 3.96 5.30 15.36
N LEU A 312 3.31 5.02 14.23
CA LEU A 312 3.92 5.13 12.89
C LEU A 312 4.31 6.57 12.57
N ALA A 313 3.42 7.53 12.85
CA ALA A 313 3.70 8.96 12.74
C ALA A 313 4.91 9.37 13.60
N ALA A 314 5.05 8.82 14.81
CA ALA A 314 6.19 9.10 15.68
C ALA A 314 7.51 8.50 15.17
N GLN A 315 7.48 7.33 14.52
CA GLN A 315 8.66 6.70 13.93
C GLN A 315 9.19 7.46 12.70
N LEU A 316 8.30 7.97 11.85
CA LEU A 316 8.66 8.78 10.68
C LEU A 316 9.33 10.10 11.08
N ASN A 317 9.00 10.64 12.26
CA ASN A 317 9.62 11.84 12.81
C ASN A 317 11.02 11.60 13.41
N GLN A 318 11.51 10.36 13.50
CA GLN A 318 12.88 10.09 13.93
C GLN A 318 13.85 10.08 12.73
N PRO A 319 14.98 10.79 12.80
CA PRO A 319 15.99 10.74 11.75
C PRO A 319 16.50 9.30 11.60
N ARG A 320 16.29 8.69 10.41
CA ARG A 320 16.78 7.35 10.01
C ARG A 320 18.31 7.30 10.00
N THR A 321 18.92 7.26 11.18
CA THR A 321 20.38 7.18 11.36
C THR A 321 20.92 5.76 11.34
N GLN A 322 20.08 4.72 11.31
CA GLN A 322 20.56 3.33 11.52
C GLN A 322 20.58 2.42 10.29
N SER A 323 19.97 2.78 9.15
CA SER A 323 19.96 1.86 8.00
C SER A 323 21.17 1.95 7.06
N ARG A 324 22.13 2.87 7.28
CA ARG A 324 23.31 3.05 6.41
C ARG A 324 24.57 2.29 6.86
N ASN A 325 24.69 1.92 8.14
CA ASN A 325 25.92 1.29 8.65
C ASN A 325 26.11 -0.17 8.20
N THR A 326 25.04 -0.90 7.90
CA THR A 326 25.13 -2.27 7.34
C THR A 326 25.57 -2.30 5.88
N ARG A 327 25.32 -1.21 5.11
CA ARG A 327 25.65 -1.17 3.67
C ARG A 327 27.11 -0.80 3.38
N GLN A 328 27.81 -0.13 4.31
CA GLN A 328 29.23 0.20 4.15
C GLN A 328 30.19 -0.92 4.58
N GLN A 329 29.81 -1.83 5.48
CA GLN A 329 30.67 -2.95 5.88
C GLN A 329 30.76 -4.09 4.85
N GLN A 330 29.80 -4.21 3.92
CA GLN A 330 29.87 -5.20 2.83
C GLN A 330 30.74 -4.75 1.63
N LYS A 331 31.07 -3.46 1.51
CA LYS A 331 31.97 -2.97 0.44
C LYS A 331 33.46 -2.97 0.83
N SER A 332 33.81 -3.20 2.09
CA SER A 332 35.21 -3.15 2.56
C SER A 332 35.92 -4.52 2.63
N THR A 333 35.26 -5.63 2.29
CA THR A 333 35.84 -6.99 2.41
C THR A 333 36.22 -7.66 1.08
N SER A 334 36.03 -7.04 -0.10
CA SER A 334 36.29 -7.68 -1.40
C SER A 334 37.52 -7.22 -2.18
N SER A 335 38.50 -6.54 -1.57
CA SER A 335 39.74 -6.20 -2.27
C SER A 335 40.98 -6.62 -1.48
N LYS A 336 41.45 -7.84 -1.71
CA LYS A 336 42.88 -8.24 -1.61
C LYS A 336 43.03 -9.70 -2.03
N GLN A 337 43.49 -9.93 -3.26
CA GLN A 337 44.44 -11.00 -3.53
C GLN A 337 45.36 -10.61 -4.71
N PRO A 338 46.63 -11.06 -4.70
CA PRO A 338 47.71 -10.45 -5.45
C PRO A 338 47.89 -11.05 -6.85
N LYS A 339 48.43 -10.22 -7.75
CA LYS A 339 48.87 -10.56 -9.10
C LYS A 339 50.09 -11.49 -9.04
N ASP A 340 50.06 -12.59 -9.81
CA ASP A 340 51.29 -13.24 -10.26
C ASP A 340 51.27 -13.55 -11.76
N LYS A 341 52.48 -13.50 -12.33
CA LYS A 341 52.82 -13.28 -13.74
C LYS A 341 52.80 -14.55 -14.61
N LYS A 342 52.42 -14.34 -15.89
CA LYS A 342 52.96 -14.89 -17.18
C LYS A 342 53.02 -16.43 -17.32
N SER A 343 52.64 -17.05 -18.44
CA SER A 343 53.15 -16.80 -19.80
C SER A 343 52.50 -17.72 -20.87
N LYS A 344 52.43 -17.20 -22.11
CA LYS A 344 52.63 -17.87 -23.43
C LYS A 344 51.57 -18.91 -23.87
N CYS A 345 51.19 -19.12 -25.14
CA CYS A 345 51.55 -18.66 -26.50
C CYS A 345 50.45 -19.29 -27.43
N THR A 346 49.78 -18.52 -28.30
CA THR A 346 49.80 -18.57 -29.81
C THR A 346 49.74 -19.99 -30.41
N ILE A 347 48.95 -20.36 -31.43
CA ILE A 347 48.88 -19.99 -32.87
C ILE A 347 47.61 -20.74 -33.38
N MET A 348 46.73 -20.28 -34.27
CA MET A 348 46.91 -19.72 -35.63
C MET A 348 45.68 -18.88 -36.01
#